data_AF-A0A0L0LFM3-F1
#
_entry.id   AF-A0A0L0LFM3-F1
#
_cell.length_a   1.000
_cell.length_b   1.000
_cell.length_c   1.000
_cell.angle_alpha   90.00
_cell.angle_beta   90.00
_cell.angle_gamma   90.00
#
_symmetry.space_group_name_H-M   'P 1'
#
loop_
_entity.id
_entity.type
_entity.pdbx_description
1 polymer ?
#
loop_
_entity_poly.entity_id
_entity_poly.type
_entity_poly.pdbx_seq_one_letter_code
_entity_poly.pdbx_strand_id
1 'polypeptide(L)'
;MENKLQNQDNDRDTLREKLAQSQGVKLSRPDLALRPKNRIEEFLPALTNKYSSENFVEKKETYQSPIVKSTNLFSRKTKKIITIVFVGLMIFIGYFSVRYFFFKNINDPMSVVSEVQKLTDLPKGEDPTIATVNDPTTLSNQKFFKDAKKGDRVLIYTEAKKAFLYRPSENRVVAEAIIN
;
A
#
# COMPACT_ATOMS: atom_id res chain seq x y z
N MET A 1 14.85 37.20 -33.42
CA MET A 1 14.65 35.76 -33.70
C MET A 1 13.50 35.26 -32.82
N GLU A 2 12.30 35.82 -32.99
CA GLU A 2 11.14 35.59 -32.10
C GLU A 2 9.86 35.34 -32.92
N ASN A 3 9.86 34.32 -33.78
CA ASN A 3 8.61 33.93 -34.43
C ASN A 3 8.58 32.45 -34.85
N LYS A 4 8.78 31.54 -33.88
CA LYS A 4 8.64 30.09 -34.11
C LYS A 4 7.88 29.31 -33.03
N LEU A 5 7.39 29.96 -31.97
CA LEU A 5 6.67 29.27 -30.88
C LEU A 5 5.14 29.40 -30.96
N GLN A 6 4.59 30.25 -31.82
CA GLN A 6 3.13 30.45 -31.88
C GLN A 6 2.36 29.42 -32.73
N ASN A 7 3.05 28.55 -33.48
CA ASN A 7 2.43 27.72 -34.51
C ASN A 7 2.25 26.24 -34.12
N GLN A 8 2.57 25.86 -32.88
CA GLN A 8 2.48 24.46 -32.43
C GLN A 8 1.19 24.14 -31.66
N ASP A 9 0.48 25.16 -31.16
CA ASP A 9 -0.79 24.95 -30.45
C ASP A 9 -1.98 24.77 -31.41
N ASN A 10 -1.95 25.38 -32.61
CA ASN A 10 -3.03 25.26 -33.61
C ASN A 10 -3.19 23.83 -34.17
N ASP A 11 -2.14 23.00 -34.12
CA ASP A 11 -2.19 21.61 -34.59
C ASP A 11 -2.81 20.65 -33.56
N ARG A 12 -2.86 21.01 -32.27
CA ARG A 12 -3.44 20.13 -31.24
C ARG A 12 -4.95 20.11 -31.27
N ASP A 13 -5.58 21.22 -31.63
CA ASP A 13 -7.04 21.33 -31.68
C ASP A 13 -7.63 20.63 -32.90
N THR A 14 -6.93 20.69 -34.04
CA THR A 14 -7.35 19.97 -35.26
C THR A 14 -7.24 18.45 -35.12
N LEU A 15 -6.30 17.95 -34.31
CA LEU A 15 -6.17 16.52 -34.00
C LEU A 15 -7.32 16.01 -33.11
N ARG A 16 -7.82 16.83 -32.18
CA ARG A 16 -8.95 16.47 -31.32
C ARG A 16 -10.26 16.40 -32.10
N GLU A 17 -10.47 17.32 -33.03
CA GLU A 17 -11.66 17.33 -33.89
C GLU A 17 -11.67 16.12 -34.84
N LYS A 18 -10.51 15.74 -35.40
CA LYS A 18 -10.37 14.52 -36.20
C LYS A 18 -10.56 13.23 -35.39
N LEU A 19 -10.15 13.19 -34.11
CA LEU A 19 -10.42 12.04 -33.24
C LEU A 19 -11.91 11.88 -32.91
N ALA A 20 -12.64 13.00 -32.75
CA ALA A 20 -14.07 12.95 -32.47
C ALA A 20 -14.90 12.43 -33.66
N GLN A 21 -14.45 12.68 -34.90
CA GLN A 21 -15.12 12.18 -36.11
C GLN A 21 -14.80 10.72 -36.42
N SER A 22 -13.60 10.21 -36.07
CA SER A 22 -13.25 8.80 -36.36
C SER A 22 -13.89 7.80 -35.40
N GLN A 23 -14.34 8.22 -34.22
CA GLN A 23 -14.91 7.32 -33.22
C GLN A 23 -16.42 7.06 -33.35
N GLY A 24 -17.10 7.56 -34.38
CA GLY A 24 -18.48 7.15 -34.68
C GLY A 24 -19.48 7.29 -33.52
N VAL A 25 -19.20 8.16 -32.53
CA VAL A 25 -20.05 8.34 -31.36
C VAL A 25 -21.20 9.27 -31.77
N LYS A 26 -22.23 8.65 -32.35
CA LYS A 26 -23.55 9.25 -32.54
C LYS A 26 -24.13 9.52 -31.14
N LEU A 27 -23.91 10.72 -30.62
CA LEU A 27 -24.61 11.24 -29.44
C LEU A 27 -26.09 11.44 -29.81
N SER A 28 -26.82 10.33 -29.90
CA SER A 28 -28.27 10.32 -29.83
C SER A 28 -28.66 10.86 -28.47
N ARG A 29 -28.98 12.15 -28.42
CA ARG A 29 -29.62 12.76 -27.25
C ARG A 29 -30.87 11.93 -26.96
N PRO A 30 -31.02 11.28 -25.79
CA PRO A 30 -32.28 10.66 -25.45
C PRO A 30 -33.30 11.78 -25.31
N ASP A 31 -34.40 11.60 -26.04
CA ASP A 31 -35.55 12.47 -26.07
C ASP A 31 -36.01 12.74 -24.63
N LEU A 32 -35.87 14.00 -24.18
CA LEU A 32 -36.42 14.48 -22.91
C LEU A 32 -37.93 14.63 -23.11
N ALA A 33 -38.61 13.49 -23.23
CA ALA A 33 -40.06 13.43 -23.15
C ALA A 33 -40.49 14.04 -21.81
N LEU A 34 -41.32 15.07 -21.94
CA LEU A 34 -41.98 15.83 -20.88
C LEU A 34 -42.42 14.92 -19.73
N ARG A 35 -41.66 14.92 -18.64
CA ARG A 35 -42.07 14.30 -17.38
C ARG A 35 -43.21 15.16 -16.81
N PRO A 36 -44.40 14.60 -16.54
CA PRO A 36 -45.50 15.39 -16.00
C PRO A 36 -45.12 15.91 -14.61
N LYS A 37 -44.97 17.24 -14.53
CA LYS A 37 -44.87 18.00 -13.30
C LYS A 37 -46.20 17.80 -12.56
N ASN A 38 -46.15 17.37 -11.30
CA ASN A 38 -47.30 17.28 -10.36
C ASN A 38 -47.97 15.90 -10.13
N ARG A 39 -47.20 14.81 -10.03
CA ARG A 39 -47.64 13.57 -9.34
C ARG A 39 -47.19 13.53 -7.87
N ILE A 40 -47.46 14.60 -7.13
CA ILE A 40 -47.25 14.63 -5.67
C ILE A 40 -48.55 15.00 -4.96
N GLU A 41 -49.44 15.76 -5.62
CA GLU A 41 -50.73 16.16 -5.04
C GLU A 41 -51.76 15.02 -4.98
N GLU A 42 -51.54 13.94 -5.72
CA GLU A 42 -52.41 12.75 -5.69
C GLU A 42 -52.19 11.85 -4.46
N PHE A 43 -51.07 12.02 -3.73
CA PHE A 43 -50.70 11.13 -2.61
C PHE A 43 -50.86 11.73 -1.20
N LEU A 44 -51.16 13.03 -1.07
CA LEU A 44 -51.22 13.70 0.23
C LEU A 44 -52.41 13.29 1.14
N PRO A 45 -53.67 13.17 0.67
CA PRO A 45 -54.82 13.03 1.58
C PRO A 45 -54.89 11.68 2.30
N ALA A 46 -54.20 10.63 1.81
CA ALA A 46 -54.25 9.30 2.43
C ALA A 46 -53.38 9.17 3.69
N LEU A 47 -52.48 10.12 3.95
CA LEU A 47 -51.54 10.03 5.08
C LEU A 47 -52.02 10.75 6.35
N THR A 48 -53.02 11.63 6.25
CA THR A 48 -53.48 12.44 7.40
C THR A 48 -54.33 11.62 8.39
N ASN A 49 -55.14 10.66 7.92
CA ASN A 49 -56.06 9.95 8.81
C ASN A 49 -55.46 8.72 9.51
N LYS A 50 -54.21 8.33 9.19
CA LYS A 50 -53.54 7.16 9.79
C LYS A 50 -52.69 7.50 11.03
N TYR A 51 -52.45 8.79 11.27
CA TYR A 51 -51.63 9.28 12.38
C TYR A 51 -52.42 10.22 13.30
N SER A 52 -53.70 9.93 13.52
CA SER A 52 -54.45 10.52 14.63
C SER A 52 -53.85 10.04 15.95
N SER A 53 -53.30 10.98 16.72
CA SER A 53 -52.57 10.78 17.98
C SER A 53 -53.42 10.28 19.16
N GLU A 54 -54.70 9.97 18.95
CA GLU A 54 -55.61 9.52 20.01
C GLU A 54 -55.42 8.07 20.47
N ASN A 55 -54.65 7.26 19.73
CA ASN A 55 -54.44 5.84 20.08
C ASN A 55 -53.06 5.51 20.63
N PHE A 56 -52.25 6.53 20.98
CA PHE A 56 -50.97 6.28 21.65
C PHE A 56 -51.20 6.05 23.15
N VAL A 57 -51.76 4.88 23.47
CA VAL A 57 -51.70 4.36 24.84
C VAL A 57 -50.23 4.14 25.15
N GLU A 58 -49.67 5.01 26.00
CA GLU A 58 -48.31 4.92 26.53
C GLU A 58 -48.17 3.61 27.33
N LYS A 59 -47.90 2.51 26.63
CA LYS A 59 -47.59 1.22 27.24
C LYS A 59 -46.18 1.35 27.80
N LYS A 60 -46.09 1.81 29.05
CA LYS A 60 -44.86 1.79 29.84
C LYS A 60 -44.51 0.34 30.16
N GLU A 61 -44.05 -0.40 29.17
CA GLU A 61 -43.39 -1.68 29.42
C GLU A 61 -42.10 -1.36 30.14
N THR A 62 -42.16 -1.47 31.47
CA THR A 62 -40.99 -1.44 32.33
C THR A 62 -40.04 -2.53 31.84
N TYR A 63 -39.02 -2.13 31.08
CA TYR A 63 -37.90 -2.99 30.71
C TYR A 63 -37.16 -3.36 32.00
N GLN A 64 -37.59 -4.45 32.64
CA GLN A 64 -36.77 -5.20 33.57
C GLN A 64 -35.67 -5.83 32.73
N SER A 65 -34.48 -5.20 32.70
CA SER A 65 -33.30 -5.75 32.04
C SER A 65 -33.16 -7.22 32.45
N PRO A 66 -33.03 -8.17 31.50
CA PRO A 66 -32.72 -9.54 31.88
C PRO A 66 -31.45 -9.48 32.73
N ILE A 67 -31.52 -9.99 33.95
CA ILE A 67 -30.39 -10.01 34.87
C ILE A 67 -29.35 -10.96 34.25
N VAL A 68 -28.48 -10.40 33.40
CA VAL A 68 -27.35 -11.14 32.83
C VAL A 68 -26.43 -11.42 34.01
N LYS A 69 -26.41 -12.68 34.45
CA LYS A 69 -25.48 -13.13 35.50
C LYS A 69 -24.07 -12.84 34.97
N SER A 70 -23.42 -11.83 35.52
CA SER A 70 -22.00 -11.56 35.26
C SER A 70 -21.23 -12.77 35.78
N THR A 71 -20.85 -13.66 34.86
CA THR A 71 -20.08 -14.83 35.24
C THR A 71 -18.73 -14.34 35.71
N ASN A 72 -18.50 -14.41 37.03
CA ASN A 72 -17.23 -14.14 37.68
C ASN A 72 -16.17 -15.14 37.19
N LEU A 73 -15.62 -14.91 35.99
CA LEU A 73 -14.64 -15.78 35.31
C LEU A 73 -13.21 -15.64 35.88
N PHE A 74 -13.02 -14.81 36.91
CA PHE A 74 -11.71 -14.36 37.40
C PHE A 74 -11.16 -15.20 38.57
N SER A 75 -11.35 -16.54 38.52
CA SER A 75 -10.77 -17.50 39.48
C SER A 75 -9.24 -17.37 39.58
N ARG A 76 -8.66 -17.66 40.75
CA ARG A 76 -7.22 -17.52 41.01
C ARG A 76 -6.35 -18.26 39.97
N LYS A 77 -6.87 -19.35 39.40
CA LYS A 77 -6.18 -20.12 38.35
C LYS A 77 -6.20 -19.39 37.00
N THR A 78 -7.32 -18.77 36.63
CA THR A 78 -7.44 -18.02 35.37
C THR A 78 -6.65 -16.71 35.41
N LYS A 79 -6.59 -16.05 36.58
CA LYS A 79 -5.67 -14.90 36.80
C LYS A 79 -4.22 -15.26 36.48
N LYS A 80 -3.69 -16.37 37.03
CA LYS A 80 -2.30 -16.81 36.79
C LYS A 80 -2.02 -17.09 35.31
N ILE A 81 -2.95 -17.74 34.62
CA ILE A 81 -2.81 -18.03 33.18
C ILE A 81 -2.76 -16.72 32.40
N ILE A 82 -3.64 -15.76 32.70
CA ILE A 82 -3.64 -14.44 32.05
C ILE A 82 -2.30 -13.72 32.28
N THR A 83 -1.75 -13.76 33.50
CA THR A 83 -0.43 -13.16 33.80
C THR A 83 0.69 -13.79 32.98
N ILE A 84 0.73 -15.13 32.86
CA ILE A 84 1.76 -15.83 32.08
C ILE A 84 1.66 -15.47 30.59
N VAL A 85 0.43 -15.42 30.04
CA VAL A 85 0.21 -15.01 28.64
C VAL A 85 0.66 -13.57 28.41
N PHE A 86 0.41 -12.66 29.36
CA PHE A 86 0.85 -11.27 29.25
C PHE A 86 2.38 -11.12 29.29
N VAL A 87 3.06 -11.90 30.15
CA VAL A 87 4.53 -11.94 30.19
C VAL A 87 5.09 -12.52 28.89
N GLY A 88 4.50 -13.58 28.36
CA GLY A 88 4.87 -14.14 27.06
C GLY A 88 4.70 -13.13 25.92
N LEU A 89 3.61 -12.35 25.93
CA LEU A 89 3.37 -11.29 24.97
C LEU A 89 4.41 -10.17 25.08
N MET A 90 4.81 -9.79 26.29
CA MET A 90 5.86 -8.78 26.51
C MET A 90 7.22 -9.23 25.98
N ILE A 91 7.57 -10.50 26.18
CA ILE A 91 8.80 -11.09 25.60
C ILE A 91 8.70 -11.12 24.07
N PHE A 92 7.54 -11.51 23.52
CA PHE A 92 7.31 -11.57 22.09
C PHE A 92 7.39 -10.17 21.44
N ILE A 93 6.78 -9.16 22.05
CA ILE A 93 6.85 -7.76 21.61
C ILE A 93 8.29 -7.27 21.69
N GLY A 94 9.01 -7.52 22.79
CA GLY A 94 10.42 -7.13 22.93
C GLY A 94 11.31 -7.73 21.84
N TYR A 95 11.18 -9.04 21.59
CA TYR A 95 11.88 -9.70 20.50
C TYR A 95 11.52 -9.09 19.13
N PHE A 96 10.23 -8.89 18.87
CA PHE A 96 9.75 -8.34 17.61
C PHE A 96 10.20 -6.89 17.40
N SER A 97 10.22 -6.06 18.45
CA SER A 97 10.66 -4.67 18.40
C SER A 97 12.15 -4.55 18.04
N VAL A 98 13.02 -5.38 18.62
CA VAL A 98 14.44 -5.44 18.22
C VAL A 98 14.57 -5.93 16.78
N ARG A 99 13.82 -6.98 16.42
CA ARG A 99 13.78 -7.57 15.06
C ARG A 99 13.15 -6.65 14.00
N TYR A 100 12.40 -5.62 14.41
CA TYR A 100 11.80 -4.61 13.54
C TYR A 100 12.71 -3.37 13.38
N PHE A 101 13.31 -2.89 14.48
CA PHE A 101 14.22 -1.75 14.44
C PHE A 101 15.48 -2.04 13.61
N PHE A 102 16.06 -3.24 13.75
CA PHE A 102 17.27 -3.64 13.02
C PHE A 102 17.08 -3.64 11.49
N PHE A 103 15.85 -3.87 11.00
CA PHE A 103 15.57 -3.95 9.56
C PHE A 103 14.86 -2.72 8.99
N LYS A 104 14.71 -1.63 9.78
CA LYS A 104 14.17 -0.34 9.31
C LYS A 104 15.26 0.69 8.97
N ASN A 105 16.49 0.50 9.45
CA ASN A 105 17.59 1.48 9.29
C ASN A 105 18.55 1.22 8.12
N ILE A 106 18.23 0.34 7.17
CA ILE A 106 19.19 -0.06 6.11
C ILE A 106 19.11 0.85 4.86
N ASN A 107 18.44 2.00 4.91
CA ASN A 107 18.24 2.83 3.71
C ASN A 107 19.43 3.73 3.34
N ASP A 108 20.47 3.83 4.18
CA ASP A 108 21.66 4.61 3.84
C ASP A 108 22.64 3.80 2.95
N PRO A 109 23.10 4.35 1.81
CA PRO A 109 24.08 3.68 0.95
C PRO A 109 25.44 3.50 1.63
N MET A 110 25.84 4.42 2.51
CA MET A 110 27.10 4.30 3.27
C MET A 110 27.11 3.17 4.30
N SER A 111 25.97 2.82 4.89
CA SER A 111 25.91 1.71 5.85
C SER A 111 26.11 0.36 5.16
N VAL A 112 25.63 0.22 3.91
CA VAL A 112 25.79 -1.00 3.12
C VAL A 112 27.25 -1.31 2.81
N VAL A 113 28.05 -0.31 2.46
CA VAL A 113 29.48 -0.54 2.18
C VAL A 113 30.19 -1.04 3.43
N SER A 114 29.92 -0.45 4.60
CA SER A 114 30.50 -0.90 5.87
C SER A 114 30.04 -2.31 6.28
N GLU A 115 28.78 -2.66 6.03
CA GLU A 115 28.26 -4.00 6.29
C GLU A 115 28.91 -5.04 5.38
N VAL A 116 28.99 -4.76 4.07
CA VAL A 116 29.61 -5.66 3.10
C VAL A 116 31.11 -5.80 3.36
N GLN A 117 31.81 -4.73 3.77
CA GLN A 117 33.23 -4.76 4.12
C GLN A 117 33.54 -5.70 5.29
N LYS A 118 32.59 -5.93 6.20
CA LYS A 118 32.75 -6.90 7.31
C LYS A 118 32.55 -8.35 6.85
N LEU A 119 31.91 -8.56 5.71
CA LEU A 119 31.50 -9.86 5.20
C LEU A 119 32.40 -10.38 4.08
N THR A 120 33.04 -9.48 3.32
CA THR A 120 33.92 -9.82 2.20
C THR A 120 34.99 -8.76 1.99
N ASP A 121 36.08 -9.15 1.33
CA ASP A 121 37.16 -8.25 0.94
C ASP A 121 36.72 -7.34 -0.22
N LEU A 122 36.38 -6.11 0.12
CA LEU A 122 36.04 -5.08 -0.86
C LEU A 122 37.29 -4.36 -1.38
N PRO A 123 37.30 -3.94 -2.66
CA PRO A 123 38.32 -3.04 -3.18
C PRO A 123 38.41 -1.76 -2.35
N LYS A 124 39.64 -1.32 -2.06
CA LYS A 124 39.93 -0.11 -1.27
C LYS A 124 40.40 1.00 -2.19
N GLY A 125 39.96 2.23 -1.92
CA GLY A 125 40.40 3.43 -2.66
C GLY A 125 39.40 3.93 -3.72
N GLU A 126 38.26 3.26 -3.89
CA GLU A 126 37.17 3.71 -4.76
C GLU A 126 35.80 3.59 -4.05
N ASP A 127 34.86 4.44 -4.43
CA ASP A 127 33.47 4.37 -3.95
C ASP A 127 32.62 3.52 -4.92
N PRO A 128 31.92 2.48 -4.44
CA PRO A 128 31.09 1.66 -5.32
C PRO A 128 29.86 2.42 -5.79
N THR A 129 29.43 2.14 -7.01
CA THR A 129 28.09 2.50 -7.47
C THR A 129 27.08 1.49 -6.93
N ILE A 130 26.11 1.97 -6.15
CA ILE A 130 25.11 1.11 -5.52
C ILE A 130 23.79 1.19 -6.30
N ALA A 131 23.29 0.05 -6.75
CA ALA A 131 21.99 -0.09 -7.41
C ALA A 131 21.08 -1.06 -6.66
N THR A 132 19.76 -0.84 -6.69
CA THR A 132 18.79 -1.75 -6.07
C THR A 132 18.09 -2.61 -7.12
N VAL A 133 17.99 -3.91 -6.87
CA VAL A 133 17.27 -4.85 -7.72
C VAL A 133 15.76 -4.66 -7.51
N ASN A 134 15.12 -3.97 -8.45
CA ASN A 134 13.67 -3.72 -8.40
C ASN A 134 12.85 -4.89 -8.97
N ASP A 135 13.36 -5.51 -10.03
CA ASP A 135 12.72 -6.65 -10.69
C ASP A 135 13.75 -7.74 -11.04
N PRO A 136 13.84 -8.82 -10.24
CA PRO A 136 14.80 -9.90 -10.49
C PRO A 136 14.46 -10.73 -11.73
N THR A 137 13.21 -10.72 -12.21
CA THR A 137 12.81 -11.55 -13.35
C THR A 137 13.47 -11.09 -14.64
N THR A 138 13.61 -9.78 -14.84
CA THR A 138 14.27 -9.18 -16.00
C THR A 138 15.79 -9.41 -16.02
N LEU A 139 16.39 -9.63 -14.84
CA LEU A 139 17.82 -9.83 -14.66
C LEU A 139 18.23 -11.30 -14.58
N SER A 140 17.25 -12.21 -14.45
CA SER A 140 17.46 -13.66 -14.29
C SER A 140 18.27 -14.32 -15.41
N ASN A 141 18.30 -13.71 -16.60
CA ASN A 141 19.10 -14.17 -17.73
C ASN A 141 20.62 -14.08 -17.47
N GLN A 142 21.05 -13.28 -16.49
CA GLN A 142 22.44 -13.15 -16.11
C GLN A 142 22.74 -14.08 -14.92
N LYS A 143 23.81 -14.88 -15.01
CA LYS A 143 24.21 -15.82 -13.95
C LYS A 143 24.42 -15.13 -12.59
N PHE A 144 24.91 -13.89 -12.59
CA PHE A 144 25.12 -13.09 -11.37
C PHE A 144 23.82 -12.78 -10.61
N PHE A 145 22.70 -12.65 -11.32
CA PHE A 145 21.40 -12.32 -10.74
C PHE A 145 20.48 -13.54 -10.56
N LYS A 146 20.98 -14.76 -10.79
CA LYS A 146 20.17 -15.99 -10.73
C LYS A 146 19.45 -16.16 -9.39
N ASP A 147 20.14 -15.82 -8.30
CA ASP A 147 19.62 -15.94 -6.93
C ASP A 147 19.19 -14.58 -6.34
N ALA A 148 19.09 -13.53 -7.18
CA ALA A 148 18.74 -12.19 -6.76
C ALA A 148 17.24 -12.10 -6.40
N LYS A 149 16.96 -11.34 -5.33
CA LYS A 149 15.61 -11.03 -4.88
C LYS A 149 15.35 -9.53 -5.00
N LYS A 150 14.07 -9.17 -5.07
CA LYS A 150 13.64 -7.77 -5.01
C LYS A 150 14.15 -7.12 -3.71
N GLY A 151 14.84 -5.99 -3.85
CA GLY A 151 15.46 -5.27 -2.74
C GLY A 151 16.91 -5.66 -2.43
N ASP A 152 17.48 -6.65 -3.12
CA ASP A 152 18.93 -6.90 -3.07
C ASP A 152 19.67 -5.67 -3.67
N ARG A 153 20.88 -5.40 -3.16
CA ARG A 153 21.71 -4.25 -3.57
C ARG A 153 22.94 -4.74 -4.31
N VAL A 154 23.22 -4.15 -5.45
CA VAL A 154 24.43 -4.41 -6.23
C VAL A 154 25.43 -3.31 -5.95
N LEU A 155 26.63 -3.69 -5.57
CA LEU A 155 27.78 -2.79 -5.43
C LEU A 155 28.69 -3.03 -6.64
N ILE A 156 28.90 -2.00 -7.44
CA ILE A 156 29.72 -2.05 -8.66
C ILE A 156 30.98 -1.22 -8.42
N TYR A 157 32.11 -1.89 -8.51
CA TYR A 157 33.46 -1.33 -8.41
C TYR A 157 34.05 -1.23 -9.82
N THR A 158 34.08 -0.03 -10.37
CA THR A 158 34.46 0.21 -11.76
C THR A 158 35.96 0.11 -11.99
N GLU A 159 36.79 0.57 -11.04
CA GLU A 159 38.25 0.52 -11.16
C GLU A 159 38.76 -0.90 -10.93
N ALA A 160 38.25 -1.58 -9.88
CA ALA A 160 38.61 -2.97 -9.60
C ALA A 160 37.89 -3.99 -10.51
N LYS A 161 36.95 -3.55 -11.35
CA LYS A 161 36.16 -4.40 -12.25
C LYS A 161 35.43 -5.54 -11.53
N LYS A 162 34.85 -5.25 -10.37
CA LYS A 162 34.13 -6.23 -9.55
C LYS A 162 32.70 -5.80 -9.26
N ALA A 163 31.80 -6.76 -9.17
CA ALA A 163 30.43 -6.54 -8.73
C ALA A 163 30.07 -7.50 -7.60
N PHE A 164 29.40 -6.98 -6.57
CA PHE A 164 28.92 -7.75 -5.42
C PHE A 164 27.42 -7.59 -5.29
N LEU A 165 26.70 -8.70 -5.17
CA LEU A 165 25.27 -8.72 -4.89
C LEU A 165 25.10 -8.92 -3.38
N TYR A 166 24.68 -7.89 -2.67
CA TYR A 166 24.40 -7.89 -1.25
C TYR A 166 22.91 -8.02 -0.97
N ARG A 167 22.55 -8.83 0.03
CA ARG A 167 21.18 -8.95 0.54
C ARG A 167 21.08 -8.31 1.92
N PRO A 168 20.50 -7.10 2.02
CA PRO A 168 20.31 -6.41 3.31
C PRO A 168 19.47 -7.19 4.32
N SER A 169 18.47 -7.95 3.85
CA SER A 169 17.55 -8.70 4.73
C SER A 169 18.19 -9.87 5.46
N GLU A 170 19.29 -10.39 4.93
CA GLU A 170 20.03 -11.53 5.47
C GLU A 170 21.47 -11.15 5.90
N ASN A 171 21.84 -9.87 5.73
CA ASN A 171 23.18 -9.32 5.96
C ASN A 171 24.28 -10.22 5.38
N ARG A 172 24.18 -10.54 4.09
CA ARG A 172 25.15 -11.42 3.41
C ARG A 172 25.36 -11.07 1.94
N VAL A 173 26.53 -11.43 1.42
CA VAL A 173 26.83 -11.40 -0.02
C VAL A 173 26.25 -12.66 -0.66
N VAL A 174 25.44 -12.48 -1.70
CA VAL A 174 24.76 -13.54 -2.46
C VAL A 174 25.65 -14.01 -3.62
N ALA A 175 26.32 -13.09 -4.31
CA ALA A 175 27.18 -13.39 -5.46
C ALA A 175 28.28 -12.35 -5.63
N GLU A 176 29.41 -12.76 -6.21
CA GLU A 176 30.50 -11.90 -6.70
C GLU A 176 30.71 -12.18 -8.20
N ALA A 177 30.98 -11.15 -8.98
CA ALA A 177 31.31 -11.26 -10.41
C ALA A 177 32.41 -10.29 -10.82
N ILE A 178 33.10 -10.64 -11.91
CA ILE A 178 34.09 -9.78 -12.58
C ILE A 178 33.39 -9.08 -13.76
N ILE A 179 33.69 -7.82 -13.96
CA ILE A 179 33.18 -6.96 -15.03
C ILE A 179 34.23 -6.92 -16.14
N ASN A 180 33.91 -7.42 -17.33
CA ASN A 180 34.85 -7.46 -18.47
C ASN A 180 34.69 -6.24 -19.38
#